data_AF-A0A0W0N110-F1
#
_entry.id   AF-A0A0W0N110-F1
#
_cell.length_a   1.000
_cell.length_b   1.000
_cell.length_c   1.000
_cell.angle_alpha   90.00
_cell.angle_beta   90.00
_cell.angle_gamma   90.00
#
_symmetry.space_group_name_H-M   'P 1'
#
loop_
_entity.id
_entity.type
_entity.pdbx_description
1 polymer ?
#
loop_
_entity_poly.entity_id
_entity_poly.type
_entity_poly.pdbx_seq_one_letter_code
_entity_poly.pdbx_strand_id
1 'polypeptide(L)'
;MAACYRSASTQNGGKQLMENEKSATIQVTFTTGHRNLPYATDLETGHHPMIWLSKEPDRINEIPELEGEPELKGFIQAINGPGQDFETFRCAHSTKEDEKGTTRSMYVAIIFRNRQWAAAPDPYLIVSRNIVMSAAHSDLFPDGAFPFELRLRNHWLKEERVYAYTADIQFYIQAPDEAQMREELGRQTAFLEKALNHP
;
A
#
# COMPACT_ATOMS: atom_id res chain seq x y z
N MET A 1 -41.06 41.98 -8.92
CA MET A 1 -39.92 42.91 -8.82
C MET A 1 -39.60 43.07 -7.35
N ALA A 2 -38.49 42.50 -6.89
CA ALA A 2 -38.07 42.58 -5.49
C ALA A 2 -36.59 42.95 -5.45
N ALA A 3 -36.27 43.78 -4.46
CA ALA A 3 -35.21 44.76 -4.47
C ALA A 3 -33.79 44.17 -4.35
N CYS A 4 -32.88 44.85 -5.06
CA CYS A 4 -31.44 44.72 -4.96
C CYS A 4 -30.97 45.43 -3.67
N TYR A 5 -30.42 44.68 -2.71
CA TYR A 5 -29.68 45.26 -1.58
C TYR A 5 -28.19 44.99 -1.76
N ARG A 6 -27.45 46.02 -2.17
CA ARG A 6 -26.00 46.11 -2.00
C ARG A 6 -25.73 46.63 -0.59
N SER A 7 -25.11 45.82 0.28
CA SER A 7 -24.46 46.34 1.48
C SER A 7 -22.98 46.57 1.19
N ALA A 8 -22.56 47.81 1.38
CA ALA A 8 -21.18 48.26 1.25
C ALA A 8 -20.25 47.52 2.22
N SER A 9 -19.06 47.20 1.70
CA SER A 9 -17.94 46.61 2.41
C SER A 9 -17.42 47.56 3.50
N THR A 10 -17.55 47.15 4.76
CA THR A 10 -16.63 47.56 5.81
C THR A 10 -15.45 46.59 5.78
N GLN A 11 -14.32 47.06 5.25
CA GLN A 11 -13.02 46.41 5.43
C GLN A 11 -12.70 46.35 6.92
N ASN A 12 -12.78 45.17 7.50
CA ASN A 12 -12.14 44.87 8.78
C ASN A 12 -11.23 43.67 8.56
N GLY A 13 -9.95 43.87 8.90
CA GLY A 13 -8.82 42.96 8.69
C GLY A 13 -8.97 41.61 9.38
N GLY A 14 -9.78 40.73 8.78
CA GLY A 14 -9.67 39.30 8.97
C GLY A 14 -8.62 38.77 8.01
N LYS A 15 -7.39 38.54 8.51
CA LYS A 15 -6.51 37.54 7.91
C LYS A 15 -7.25 36.21 8.06
N GLN A 16 -8.10 35.90 7.10
CA GLN A 16 -8.68 34.58 6.95
C GLN A 16 -7.48 33.71 6.57
N LEU A 17 -6.88 33.08 7.57
CA LEU A 17 -6.10 31.87 7.38
C LEU A 17 -7.06 30.90 6.72
N MET A 18 -7.13 30.91 5.39
CA MET A 18 -7.48 29.69 4.69
C MET A 18 -6.32 28.76 5.02
N GLU A 19 -6.48 27.98 6.09
CA GLU A 19 -5.76 26.73 6.20
C GLU A 19 -6.06 26.02 4.88
N ASN A 20 -5.04 25.90 4.02
CA ASN A 20 -5.17 25.10 2.81
C ASN A 20 -5.57 23.70 3.29
N GLU A 21 -6.82 23.32 3.06
CA GLU A 21 -7.34 22.00 3.42
C GLU A 21 -6.51 20.96 2.67
N LYS A 22 -5.54 20.35 3.35
CA LYS A 22 -4.73 19.28 2.78
C LYS A 22 -5.59 18.04 2.63
N SER A 23 -5.56 17.45 1.44
CA SER A 23 -6.27 16.22 1.13
C SER A 23 -5.30 15.09 0.81
N ALA A 24 -5.64 13.89 1.24
CA ALA A 24 -4.97 12.65 0.84
C ALA A 24 -6.06 11.62 0.51
N THR A 25 -5.86 10.89 -0.58
CA THR A 25 -6.83 9.89 -1.05
C THR A 25 -6.13 8.55 -1.24
N ILE A 26 -6.83 7.46 -0.92
CA ILE A 26 -6.49 6.13 -1.39
C ILE A 26 -7.68 5.56 -2.15
N GLN A 27 -7.44 4.65 -3.09
CA GLN A 27 -8.51 3.86 -3.68
C GLN A 27 -8.55 2.49 -3.03
N VAL A 28 -9.75 2.07 -2.62
CA VAL A 28 -10.01 0.72 -2.13
C VAL A 28 -10.95 0.03 -3.12
N THR A 29 -10.48 -1.07 -3.70
CA THR A 29 -11.26 -1.87 -4.65
C THR A 29 -11.56 -3.23 -4.04
N PHE A 30 -12.84 -3.63 -4.01
CA PHE A 30 -13.25 -4.98 -3.61
C PHE A 30 -13.43 -5.86 -4.84
N THR A 31 -12.67 -6.94 -4.91
CA THR A 31 -12.84 -7.97 -5.95
C THR A 31 -13.81 -9.03 -5.46
N THR A 32 -14.89 -9.26 -6.20
CA THR A 32 -15.95 -10.23 -5.84
C THR A 32 -15.63 -11.67 -6.22
N GLY A 33 -14.66 -11.88 -7.12
CA GLY A 33 -14.14 -13.20 -7.46
C GLY A 33 -13.18 -13.74 -6.39
N HIS A 34 -12.96 -15.06 -6.42
CA HIS A 34 -11.95 -15.71 -5.58
C HIS A 34 -10.79 -16.25 -6.42
N ARG A 35 -9.64 -16.42 -5.77
CA ARG A 35 -8.45 -17.07 -6.35
C ARG A 35 -7.92 -18.12 -5.38
N ASN A 36 -7.09 -19.03 -5.86
CA ASN A 36 -6.48 -20.06 -5.02
C ASN A 36 -5.07 -19.65 -4.60
N LEU A 37 -4.72 -19.91 -3.35
CA LEU A 37 -3.35 -19.85 -2.82
C LEU A 37 -2.91 -21.24 -2.30
N PRO A 38 -1.67 -21.67 -2.54
CA PRO A 38 -0.73 -21.09 -3.51
C PRO A 38 -1.29 -21.13 -4.94
N TYR A 39 -0.80 -20.21 -5.78
CA TYR A 39 -0.93 -20.34 -7.22
C TYR A 39 -0.25 -21.64 -7.68
N ALA A 40 -0.64 -22.18 -8.83
CA ALA A 40 0.09 -23.31 -9.40
C ALA A 40 1.57 -22.93 -9.56
N THR A 41 2.47 -23.87 -9.27
CA THR A 41 3.94 -23.77 -9.40
C THR A 41 4.41 -23.69 -10.85
N ASP A 42 3.68 -22.94 -11.69
CA ASP A 42 4.00 -22.83 -13.10
C ASP A 42 5.05 -21.74 -13.30
N LEU A 43 6.31 -22.17 -13.18
CA LEU A 43 7.51 -21.35 -13.34
C LEU A 43 7.59 -20.69 -14.74
N GLU A 44 6.82 -21.17 -15.72
CA GLU A 44 6.77 -20.61 -17.08
C GLU A 44 6.11 -19.22 -17.16
N THR A 45 5.34 -18.82 -16.14
CA THR A 45 4.63 -17.52 -16.10
C THR A 45 5.26 -16.49 -15.18
N GLY A 46 6.45 -16.75 -14.64
CA GLY A 46 7.12 -15.85 -13.69
C GLY A 46 6.40 -15.79 -12.33
N HIS A 47 5.63 -16.82 -11.97
CA HIS A 47 5.01 -16.96 -10.67
C HIS A 47 5.87 -17.86 -9.78
N HIS A 48 6.64 -17.24 -8.88
CA HIS A 48 7.44 -17.96 -7.91
C HIS A 48 6.56 -18.64 -6.85
N PRO A 49 6.98 -19.81 -6.31
CA PRO A 49 6.25 -20.46 -5.23
C PRO A 49 6.07 -19.52 -4.05
N MET A 50 4.88 -19.54 -3.46
CA MET A 50 4.59 -18.76 -2.26
C MET A 50 5.49 -19.23 -1.11
N ILE A 51 6.27 -18.31 -0.54
CA ILE A 51 7.11 -18.57 0.63
C ILE A 51 6.44 -17.93 1.85
N TRP A 52 6.06 -18.75 2.83
CA TRP A 52 5.54 -18.25 4.10
C TRP A 52 6.68 -17.76 5.00
N LEU A 53 7.05 -16.49 4.86
CA LEU A 53 8.18 -15.90 5.58
C LEU A 53 8.01 -15.88 7.12
N SER A 54 6.78 -15.99 7.62
CA SER A 54 6.53 -16.20 9.06
C SER A 54 7.02 -17.56 9.58
N LYS A 55 7.14 -18.56 8.71
CA LYS A 55 7.63 -19.91 9.01
C LYS A 55 9.10 -20.08 8.63
N GLU A 56 9.49 -19.48 7.51
CA GLU A 56 10.82 -19.64 6.90
C GLU A 56 11.43 -18.25 6.55
N PRO A 57 11.75 -17.41 7.56
CA PRO A 57 12.15 -16.02 7.32
C PRO A 57 13.44 -15.88 6.50
N ASP A 58 14.38 -16.81 6.65
CA ASP A 58 15.68 -16.78 5.96
C ASP A 58 15.55 -16.96 4.44
N ARG A 59 14.42 -17.52 3.99
CA ARG A 59 14.12 -17.77 2.57
C ARG A 59 13.67 -16.53 1.82
N ILE A 60 13.60 -15.36 2.48
CA ILE A 60 13.40 -14.08 1.77
C ILE A 60 14.49 -13.82 0.73
N ASN A 61 15.70 -14.36 0.93
CA ASN A 61 16.80 -14.26 -0.03
C ASN A 61 16.58 -15.10 -1.30
N GLU A 62 15.60 -16.01 -1.30
CA GLU A 62 15.26 -16.86 -2.45
C GLU A 62 14.18 -16.22 -3.35
N ILE A 63 13.60 -15.09 -2.95
CA ILE A 63 12.52 -14.41 -3.68
C ILE A 63 13.13 -13.53 -4.79
N PRO A 64 12.97 -13.88 -6.09
CA PRO A 64 13.63 -13.16 -7.18
C PRO A 64 13.12 -11.73 -7.34
N GLU A 65 11.85 -11.47 -6.99
CA GLU A 65 11.27 -10.12 -6.99
C GLU A 65 11.88 -9.19 -5.94
N LEU A 66 12.83 -9.66 -5.12
CA LEU A 66 13.57 -8.86 -4.14
C LEU A 66 15.05 -8.69 -4.49
N GLU A 67 15.51 -9.28 -5.60
CA GLU A 67 16.87 -9.12 -6.06
C GLU A 67 17.13 -7.68 -6.50
N GLY A 68 18.13 -7.02 -5.91
CA GLY A 68 18.43 -5.62 -6.18
C GLY A 68 17.43 -4.61 -5.58
N GLU A 69 16.53 -5.06 -4.70
CA GLU A 69 15.47 -4.22 -4.10
C GLU A 69 15.59 -4.18 -2.57
N PRO A 70 16.63 -3.53 -2.01
CA PRO A 70 16.88 -3.55 -0.57
C PRO A 70 15.77 -2.88 0.25
N GLU A 71 15.15 -1.82 -0.26
CA GLU A 71 14.07 -1.12 0.44
C GLU A 71 12.79 -1.97 0.53
N LEU A 72 12.43 -2.66 -0.55
CA LEU A 72 11.29 -3.56 -0.57
C LEU A 72 11.55 -4.79 0.32
N LYS A 73 12.76 -5.35 0.22
CA LYS A 73 13.17 -6.50 1.03
C LYS A 73 13.10 -6.18 2.52
N GLY A 74 13.62 -5.01 2.93
CA GLY A 74 13.56 -4.53 4.30
C GLY A 74 12.12 -4.38 4.81
N PHE A 75 11.24 -3.79 3.99
CA PHE A 75 9.82 -3.67 4.32
C PHE A 75 9.14 -5.02 4.49
N ILE A 76 9.34 -5.95 3.56
CA ILE A 76 8.77 -7.30 3.65
C ILE A 76 9.29 -8.02 4.89
N GLN A 77 10.59 -7.93 5.19
CA GLN A 77 11.18 -8.44 6.43
C GLN A 77 10.49 -7.86 7.66
N ALA A 78 10.29 -6.54 7.69
CA ALA A 78 9.70 -5.85 8.84
C ALA A 78 8.27 -6.32 9.12
N ILE A 79 7.40 -6.37 8.10
CA ILE A 79 6.00 -6.79 8.27
C ILE A 79 5.84 -8.31 8.43
N ASN A 80 6.83 -9.10 8.00
CA ASN A 80 6.87 -10.55 8.21
C ASN A 80 7.60 -10.94 9.51
N GLY A 81 8.08 -9.99 10.30
CA GLY A 81 8.81 -10.27 11.54
C GLY A 81 7.99 -11.01 12.62
N PRO A 82 8.65 -11.56 13.65
CA PRO A 82 7.97 -12.13 14.81
C PRO A 82 7.04 -11.11 15.47
N GLY A 83 5.85 -11.55 15.90
CA GLY A 83 4.88 -10.69 16.59
C GLY A 83 4.07 -9.74 15.69
N GLN A 84 4.30 -9.73 14.38
CA GLN A 84 3.50 -8.94 13.44
C GLN A 84 2.18 -9.61 13.07
N ASP A 85 1.21 -8.79 12.67
CA ASP A 85 -0.14 -9.24 12.30
C ASP A 85 -0.24 -9.81 10.89
N PHE A 86 0.72 -9.48 10.03
CA PHE A 86 0.67 -9.77 8.60
C PHE A 86 1.70 -10.81 8.14
N GLU A 87 1.35 -11.47 7.05
CA GLU A 87 2.24 -12.29 6.21
C GLU A 87 2.16 -11.76 4.78
N THR A 88 3.32 -11.64 4.12
CA THR A 88 3.38 -11.36 2.68
C THR A 88 3.38 -12.68 1.93
N PHE A 89 2.51 -12.80 0.92
CA PHE A 89 2.41 -14.00 0.09
C PHE A 89 2.70 -13.74 -1.39
N ARG A 90 2.81 -12.47 -1.79
CA ARG A 90 3.22 -12.05 -3.14
C ARG A 90 3.80 -10.65 -3.08
N CYS A 91 4.86 -10.41 -3.85
CA CYS A 91 5.37 -9.08 -4.14
C CYS A 91 5.75 -9.01 -5.62
N ALA A 92 5.72 -7.82 -6.19
CA ALA A 92 6.22 -7.56 -7.53
C ALA A 92 6.61 -6.10 -7.66
N HIS A 93 7.52 -5.82 -8.58
CA HIS A 93 7.85 -4.46 -8.96
C HIS A 93 8.09 -4.38 -10.46
N SER A 94 7.95 -3.18 -11.02
CA SER A 94 8.36 -2.89 -12.37
C SER A 94 8.90 -1.47 -12.46
N THR A 95 9.98 -1.33 -13.22
CA THR A 95 10.61 -0.04 -13.51
C THR A 95 10.42 0.27 -14.97
N LYS A 96 10.06 1.51 -15.26
CA LYS A 96 10.05 2.04 -16.62
C LYS A 96 10.83 3.35 -16.62
N GLU A 97 11.77 3.45 -17.55
CA GLU A 97 12.49 4.69 -17.83
C GLU A 97 11.98 5.29 -19.12
N ASP A 98 11.66 6.58 -19.10
CA ASP A 98 11.34 7.35 -20.29
C ASP A 98 11.82 8.80 -20.17
N GLU A 99 11.52 9.64 -21.17
CA GLU A 99 11.94 11.04 -21.22
C GLU A 99 11.43 11.88 -20.03
N LYS A 100 10.43 11.40 -19.27
CA LYS A 100 9.88 12.07 -18.09
C LYS A 100 10.52 11.59 -16.78
N GLY A 101 11.51 10.70 -16.85
CA GLY A 101 12.26 10.17 -15.72
C GLY A 101 12.00 8.67 -15.49
N THR A 102 12.22 8.25 -14.25
CA THR A 102 12.07 6.86 -13.81
C THR A 102 10.74 6.69 -13.08
N THR A 103 9.92 5.76 -13.58
CA THR A 103 8.67 5.34 -12.93
C THR A 103 8.84 3.96 -12.33
N ARG A 104 8.45 3.81 -11.06
CA ARG A 104 8.44 2.54 -10.35
C ARG A 104 7.02 2.23 -9.91
N SER A 105 6.54 1.03 -10.24
CA SER A 105 5.33 0.45 -9.65
C SER A 105 5.74 -0.65 -8.69
N MET A 106 5.19 -0.62 -7.48
CA MET A 106 5.39 -1.63 -6.46
C MET A 106 4.06 -2.28 -6.10
N TYR A 107 4.13 -3.55 -5.74
CA TYR A 107 2.98 -4.34 -5.37
C TYR A 107 3.37 -5.28 -4.22
N VAL A 108 2.63 -5.25 -3.12
CA VAL A 108 2.82 -6.16 -1.97
C VAL A 108 1.46 -6.68 -1.52
N ALA A 109 1.31 -8.00 -1.47
CA ALA A 109 0.10 -8.67 -1.05
C ALA A 109 0.25 -9.22 0.36
N ILE A 110 -0.65 -8.80 1.25
CA ILE A 110 -0.66 -9.18 2.66
C ILE A 110 -1.91 -9.97 3.05
N ILE A 111 -1.73 -10.85 4.02
CA ILE A 111 -2.80 -11.59 4.70
C ILE A 111 -2.60 -11.54 6.21
N PHE A 112 -3.67 -11.44 6.98
CA PHE A 112 -3.58 -11.58 8.44
C PHE A 112 -3.13 -12.99 8.84
N ARG A 113 -2.14 -13.08 9.74
CA ARG A 113 -1.72 -14.33 10.37
C ARG A 113 -2.84 -14.97 11.17
N ASN A 114 -3.56 -14.13 11.91
CA ASN A 114 -4.77 -14.56 12.60
C ASN A 114 -5.88 -14.84 11.57
N ARG A 115 -6.17 -16.13 11.34
CA ARG A 115 -7.17 -16.54 10.35
C ARG A 115 -8.60 -16.11 10.69
N GLN A 116 -8.90 -15.83 11.97
CA GLN A 116 -10.20 -15.23 12.32
C GLN A 116 -10.33 -13.82 11.75
N TRP A 117 -9.26 -13.03 11.78
CA TRP A 117 -9.24 -11.70 11.17
C TRP A 117 -9.17 -11.79 9.65
N ALA A 118 -8.40 -12.74 9.12
CA ALA A 118 -8.32 -12.95 7.68
C ALA A 118 -9.68 -13.38 7.07
N ALA A 119 -10.57 -14.02 7.84
CA ALA A 119 -11.87 -14.50 7.34
C ALA A 119 -12.89 -13.38 7.05
N ALA A 120 -12.63 -12.14 7.48
CA ALA A 120 -13.54 -11.00 7.31
C ALA A 120 -12.88 -9.84 6.56
N PRO A 121 -13.65 -9.01 5.83
CA PRO A 121 -13.12 -7.80 5.18
C PRO A 121 -12.87 -6.66 6.17
N ASP A 122 -13.56 -6.63 7.31
CA ASP A 122 -13.52 -5.49 8.26
C ASP A 122 -12.12 -5.16 8.78
N PRO A 123 -11.27 -6.14 9.18
CA PRO A 123 -9.89 -5.85 9.57
C PRO A 123 -9.08 -5.14 8.47
N TYR A 124 -9.33 -5.46 7.20
CA TYR A 124 -8.66 -4.80 6.07
C TYR A 124 -9.20 -3.40 5.79
N LEU A 125 -10.46 -3.12 6.14
CA LEU A 125 -11.01 -1.76 6.11
C LEU A 125 -10.39 -0.88 7.19
N ILE A 126 -10.10 -1.43 8.37
CA ILE A 126 -9.35 -0.73 9.42
C ILE A 126 -7.93 -0.39 8.92
N VAL A 127 -7.23 -1.33 8.29
CA VAL A 127 -5.92 -1.08 7.67
C VAL A 127 -6.00 0.03 6.62
N SER A 128 -7.00 -0.01 5.75
CA SER A 128 -7.21 1.02 4.72
C SER A 128 -7.42 2.39 5.36
N ARG A 129 -8.24 2.47 6.42
CA ARG A 129 -8.44 3.69 7.20
C ARG A 129 -7.12 4.21 7.79
N ASN A 130 -6.30 3.34 8.35
CA ASN A 130 -5.05 3.75 8.99
C ASN A 130 -4.05 4.29 7.98
N ILE A 131 -3.96 3.70 6.79
CA ILE A 131 -3.10 4.19 5.70
C ILE A 131 -3.56 5.59 5.27
N VAL A 132 -4.85 5.80 5.00
CA VAL A 132 -5.33 7.12 4.56
C VAL A 132 -5.21 8.19 5.65
N MET A 133 -5.51 7.86 6.91
CA MET A 133 -5.35 8.79 8.03
C MET A 133 -3.88 9.14 8.25
N SER A 134 -2.99 8.15 8.18
CA SER A 134 -1.53 8.39 8.28
C SER A 134 -1.04 9.26 7.13
N ALA A 135 -1.57 9.07 5.92
CA ALA A 135 -1.21 9.88 4.76
C ALA A 135 -1.72 11.33 4.89
N ALA A 136 -2.96 11.51 5.36
CA ALA A 136 -3.56 12.82 5.58
C ALA A 136 -2.82 13.66 6.63
N HIS A 137 -2.25 13.01 7.65
CA HIS A 137 -1.45 13.68 8.69
C HIS A 137 0.05 13.68 8.44
N SER A 138 0.50 13.18 7.29
CA SER A 138 1.90 13.08 6.94
C SER A 138 2.34 14.25 6.06
N ASP A 139 3.50 14.82 6.35
CA ASP A 139 4.16 15.80 5.48
C ASP A 139 4.93 15.13 4.32
N LEU A 140 4.94 13.79 4.26
CA LEU A 140 5.65 13.06 3.21
C LEU A 140 4.99 13.24 1.85
N PHE A 141 3.67 13.34 1.78
CA PHE A 141 2.92 13.38 0.53
C PHE A 141 2.45 14.80 0.20
N PRO A 142 2.46 15.20 -1.09
CA PRO A 142 1.92 16.49 -1.52
C PRO A 142 0.41 16.56 -1.28
N ASP A 143 -0.15 17.77 -1.33
CA ASP A 143 -1.60 17.95 -1.31
C ASP A 143 -2.26 17.30 -2.54
N GLY A 144 -3.41 16.65 -2.33
CA GLY A 144 -4.10 15.87 -3.36
C GLY A 144 -3.41 14.56 -3.73
N ALA A 145 -2.45 14.09 -2.91
CA ALA A 145 -1.74 12.86 -3.20
C ALA A 145 -2.65 11.63 -3.23
N PHE A 146 -2.32 10.72 -4.14
CA PHE A 146 -2.92 9.40 -4.27
C PHE A 146 -1.82 8.32 -4.17
N PRO A 147 -1.22 8.15 -2.98
CA PRO A 147 0.01 7.36 -2.86
C PRO A 147 -0.23 5.85 -2.92
N PHE A 148 -1.43 5.37 -2.57
CA PHE A 148 -1.71 3.94 -2.44
C PHE A 148 -3.05 3.55 -3.07
N GLU A 149 -3.05 2.41 -3.76
CA GLU A 149 -4.25 1.67 -4.15
C GLU A 149 -4.27 0.34 -3.38
N LEU A 150 -5.39 0.06 -2.71
CA LEU A 150 -5.63 -1.20 -2.02
C LEU A 150 -6.66 -2.02 -2.80
N ARG A 151 -6.32 -3.27 -3.15
CA ARG A 151 -7.30 -4.22 -3.70
C ARG A 151 -7.54 -5.35 -2.73
N LEU A 152 -8.75 -5.39 -2.20
CA LEU A 152 -9.21 -6.46 -1.32
C LEU A 152 -9.76 -7.61 -2.16
N ARG A 153 -9.28 -8.82 -1.88
CA ARG A 153 -9.66 -10.03 -2.60
C ARG A 153 -9.98 -11.15 -1.62
N ASN A 154 -10.81 -12.09 -2.03
CA ASN A 154 -10.99 -13.34 -1.33
C ASN A 154 -10.11 -14.44 -1.97
N HIS A 155 -9.39 -15.19 -1.16
CA HIS A 155 -8.55 -16.30 -1.58
C HIS A 155 -8.94 -17.58 -0.84
N TRP A 156 -8.89 -18.72 -1.53
CA TRP A 156 -8.95 -20.03 -0.92
C TRP A 156 -7.52 -20.50 -0.60
N LEU A 157 -7.21 -20.63 0.68
CA LEU A 157 -5.95 -21.19 1.17
C LEU A 157 -6.05 -22.72 1.09
N LYS A 158 -5.53 -23.32 0.02
CA LYS A 158 -5.69 -24.75 -0.27
C LYS A 158 -5.17 -25.67 0.83
N GLU A 159 -4.01 -25.34 1.38
CA GLU A 159 -3.33 -26.12 2.42
C GLU A 159 -4.09 -26.09 3.74
N GLU A 160 -4.67 -24.93 4.08
CA GLU A 160 -5.41 -24.70 5.32
C GLU A 160 -6.91 -25.02 5.20
N ARG A 161 -7.40 -25.15 3.97
CA ARG A 161 -8.82 -25.36 3.62
C ARG A 161 -9.74 -24.28 4.22
N VAL A 162 -9.33 -23.02 4.09
CA VAL A 162 -10.13 -21.86 4.54
C VAL A 162 -10.16 -20.76 3.48
N TYR A 163 -11.25 -19.98 3.48
CA TYR A 163 -11.30 -18.72 2.74
C TYR A 163 -10.73 -17.60 3.60
N ALA A 164 -9.92 -16.74 2.97
CA ALA A 164 -9.32 -15.59 3.61
C ALA A 164 -9.34 -14.40 2.66
N TYR A 165 -9.73 -13.24 3.19
CA TYR A 165 -9.46 -11.97 2.56
C TYR A 165 -7.96 -11.68 2.58
N THR A 166 -7.51 -10.93 1.59
CA THR A 166 -6.14 -10.43 1.44
C THR A 166 -6.18 -9.01 0.92
N ALA A 167 -5.14 -8.22 1.20
CA ALA A 167 -4.97 -6.89 0.64
C ALA A 167 -3.75 -6.83 -0.28
N ASP A 168 -3.99 -6.42 -1.52
CA ASP A 168 -2.97 -6.00 -2.46
C ASP A 168 -2.70 -4.51 -2.28
N ILE A 169 -1.53 -4.13 -1.80
CA ILE A 169 -1.13 -2.73 -1.68
C ILE A 169 -0.25 -2.40 -2.88
N GLN A 170 -0.71 -1.46 -3.70
CA GLN A 170 0.00 -0.95 -4.86
C GLN A 170 0.36 0.52 -4.64
N PHE A 171 1.57 0.90 -5.01
CA PHE A 171 2.03 2.29 -4.99
C PHE A 171 2.96 2.58 -6.15
N TYR A 172 3.00 3.86 -6.50
CA TYR A 172 3.68 4.35 -7.69
C TYR A 172 4.60 5.51 -7.32
N ILE A 173 5.79 5.49 -7.88
CA ILE A 173 6.81 6.51 -7.69
C ILE A 173 7.21 7.00 -9.07
N GLN A 174 7.22 8.31 -9.25
CA GLN A 174 7.80 8.95 -10.41
C GLN A 174 8.87 9.93 -9.92
N ALA A 175 10.10 9.75 -10.41
CA ALA A 175 11.22 10.61 -10.05
C ALA A 175 12.07 10.94 -11.29
N PRO A 176 12.89 12.01 -11.25
CA PRO A 176 13.74 12.39 -12.38
C PRO A 176 14.78 11.33 -12.76
N ASP A 177 15.28 10.56 -11.79
CA ASP A 177 16.31 9.54 -11.97
C ASP A 177 16.13 8.38 -10.98
N GLU A 178 16.94 7.33 -11.14
CA GLU A 178 16.88 6.14 -10.28
C GLU A 178 17.22 6.45 -8.81
N ALA A 179 18.19 7.33 -8.55
CA ALA A 179 18.61 7.62 -7.18
C ALA A 179 17.48 8.28 -6.37
N GLN A 180 16.80 9.27 -6.96
CA GLN A 180 15.63 9.90 -6.35
C GLN A 180 14.43 8.94 -6.26
N MET A 181 14.26 8.06 -7.24
CA MET A 181 13.24 7.00 -7.18
C MET A 181 13.47 6.05 -6.00
N ARG A 182 14.74 5.65 -5.75
CA ARG A 182 15.14 4.81 -4.61
C ARG A 182 14.91 5.51 -3.28
N GLU A 183 15.23 6.80 -3.18
CA GLU A 183 14.97 7.60 -1.97
C GLU A 183 13.47 7.66 -1.65
N GLU A 184 12.64 7.95 -2.65
CA GLU A 184 11.19 7.99 -2.47
C GLU A 184 10.62 6.59 -2.18
N LEU A 185 11.20 5.54 -2.77
CA LEU A 185 10.86 4.16 -2.45
C LEU A 185 11.09 3.86 -0.98
N GLY A 186 12.27 4.18 -0.44
CA GLY A 186 12.59 4.02 0.98
C GLY A 186 11.64 4.80 1.89
N ARG A 187 11.26 6.03 1.51
CA ARG A 187 10.29 6.84 2.26
C ARG A 187 8.90 6.20 2.29
N GLN A 188 8.40 5.74 1.15
CA GLN A 188 7.06 5.15 1.07
C GLN A 188 6.99 3.77 1.74
N THR A 189 8.03 2.95 1.62
CA THR A 189 8.07 1.65 2.32
C THR A 189 8.16 1.82 3.83
N ALA A 190 8.96 2.77 4.34
CA ALA A 190 9.01 3.09 5.77
C ALA A 190 7.67 3.64 6.29
N PHE A 191 6.97 4.46 5.49
CA PHE A 191 5.62 4.91 5.83
C PHE A 191 4.64 3.74 5.94
N LEU A 192 4.63 2.84 4.96
CA LEU A 192 3.76 1.66 4.97
C LEU A 192 4.09 0.72 6.12
N GLU A 193 5.37 0.50 6.41
CA GLU A 193 5.81 -0.29 7.56
C GLU A 193 5.19 0.24 8.85
N LYS A 194 5.28 1.56 9.09
CA LYS A 194 4.69 2.20 10.28
C LYS A 194 3.17 2.03 10.31
N ALA A 195 2.50 2.21 9.18
CA ALA A 195 1.04 2.10 9.08
C ALA A 195 0.54 0.67 9.30
N LEU A 196 1.35 -0.34 8.95
CA LEU A 196 1.01 -1.76 9.08
C LEU A 196 1.44 -2.38 10.41
N ASN A 197 2.49 -1.88 11.05
CA ASN A 197 2.94 -2.37 12.37
C ASN A 197 2.23 -1.67 13.54
N HIS A 198 1.54 -0.55 13.28
CA HIS A 198 0.71 0.17 14.24
C HIS A 198 -0.70 0.46 13.69
N PRO A 199 -1.49 -0.57 13.33
CA PRO A 199 -2.86 -0.41 12.88
C PRO A 199 -3.81 -0.03 14.04
#